data_AF-A0AA39FJJ7-F1
#
_entry.id   AF-A0AA39FJJ7-F1
#
_cell.length_a   1.000
_cell.length_b   1.000
_cell.length_c   1.000
_cell.angle_alpha   90.00
_cell.angle_beta   90.00
_cell.angle_gamma   90.00
#
_symmetry.space_group_name_H-M   'P 1'
#
loop_
_entity.id
_entity.type
_entity.pdbx_description
1 polymer ?
#
loop_
_entity_poly.entity_id
_entity_poly.type
_entity_poly.pdbx_seq_one_letter_code
_entity_poly.pdbx_strand_id
1 'polypeptide(L)'
;MKKNGKRFEIACYRNKVVSWRNKLEKDIDEVLQTHTVFTNVSKGQVAKKDDLIKAFGTEDQTEISKEILAKGELQVSDKERHSALDSMFKDVATTVADKCVNPETKRPYPVSMIEKAMKDVHFSVKPNRNAKQQALDVIPQLKTVMPLERAEMRLRVFVNDKKAKKLRETVVKLATKVESEIWNDASLNLICLIDPGKYREIDELIRSETKGTGVLELLNLKEITEGDEVLE
;
A
#
# COMPACT_ATOMS: atom_id res chain seq x y z
N MET A 1 -13.10 11.09 23.60
CA MET A 1 -14.00 9.93 23.87
C MET A 1 -15.38 10.44 24.31
N LYS A 2 -16.47 9.81 23.88
CA LYS A 2 -17.83 10.14 24.36
C LYS A 2 -18.31 9.02 25.29
N LYS A 3 -18.66 9.35 26.53
CA LYS A 3 -19.09 8.39 27.56
C LYS A 3 -20.16 9.02 28.43
N ASN A 4 -21.22 8.27 28.73
CA ASN A 4 -22.33 8.72 29.57
C ASN A 4 -22.97 10.07 29.12
N GLY A 5 -23.14 10.25 27.82
CA GLY A 5 -23.70 11.47 27.23
C GLY A 5 -22.76 12.69 27.18
N LYS A 6 -21.59 12.63 27.82
CA LYS A 6 -20.58 13.70 27.85
C LYS A 6 -19.39 13.37 26.97
N ARG A 7 -18.74 14.40 26.42
CA ARG A 7 -17.51 14.30 25.65
C ARG A 7 -16.34 14.64 26.57
N PHE A 8 -15.32 13.80 26.54
CA PHE A 8 -14.08 13.97 27.28
C PHE A 8 -12.92 13.98 26.28
N GLU A 9 -11.99 14.90 26.49
CA GLU A 9 -10.88 15.22 25.62
C GLU A 9 -9.62 15.41 26.46
N ILE A 10 -8.47 15.16 25.84
CA ILE A 10 -7.16 15.30 26.47
C ILE A 10 -6.25 16.06 25.50
N ALA A 11 -5.32 16.84 26.05
CA ALA A 11 -4.34 17.57 25.27
C ALA A 11 -3.07 16.72 25.13
N CYS A 12 -2.71 16.35 23.91
CA CYS A 12 -1.58 15.47 23.62
C CYS A 12 -0.68 16.07 22.53
N TYR A 13 0.60 15.71 22.55
CA TYR A 13 1.50 16.00 21.45
C TYR A 13 1.16 15.13 20.23
N ARG A 14 0.93 15.81 19.11
CA ARG A 14 0.43 15.26 17.85
C ARG A 14 1.18 14.01 17.35
N ASN A 15 2.51 14.09 17.33
CA ASN A 15 3.38 13.02 16.81
C ASN A 15 3.50 11.82 17.76
N LYS A 16 3.22 12.02 19.05
CA LYS A 16 3.42 11.01 20.10
C LYS A 16 2.20 10.10 20.27
N VAL A 17 0.99 10.55 19.92
CA VAL A 17 -0.24 9.73 20.02
C VAL A 17 -0.18 8.49 19.12
N VAL A 18 0.31 8.64 17.89
CA VAL A 18 0.45 7.51 16.96
C VAL A 18 1.49 6.51 17.47
N SER A 19 2.63 7.00 17.98
CA SER A 19 3.68 6.17 18.58
C SER A 19 3.20 5.42 19.82
N TRP A 20 2.39 6.07 20.67
CA TRP A 20 1.75 5.42 21.83
C TRP A 20 0.81 4.28 21.41
N ARG A 21 -0.02 4.50 20.38
CA ARG A 21 -0.91 3.46 19.85
C ARG A 21 -0.15 2.28 19.24
N ASN A 22 1.00 2.58 18.62
CA ASN A 22 1.92 1.58 18.09
C ASN A 22 2.80 0.92 19.18
N LYS A 23 2.60 1.27 20.47
CA LYS A 23 3.36 0.78 21.63
C LYS A 23 4.87 1.04 21.56
N LEU A 24 5.28 2.05 20.80
CA LEU A 24 6.68 2.48 20.68
C LEU A 24 7.09 3.34 21.89
N GLU A 25 6.19 4.22 22.32
CA GLU A 25 6.37 5.08 23.49
C GLU A 25 5.67 4.46 24.71
N LYS A 26 6.35 4.45 25.86
CA LYS A 26 5.82 3.91 27.13
C LYS A 26 5.63 4.97 28.21
N ASP A 27 6.22 6.15 28.03
CA ASP A 27 6.05 7.26 28.95
C ASP A 27 4.83 8.10 28.56
N ILE A 28 3.94 8.35 29.52
CA ILE A 28 2.71 9.10 29.29
C ILE A 28 2.94 10.60 29.40
N ASP A 29 3.93 11.02 30.19
CA ASP A 29 4.31 12.43 30.38
C ASP A 29 4.86 13.03 29.09
N GLU A 30 5.52 12.23 28.25
CA GLU A 30 5.97 12.68 26.92
C GLU A 30 4.83 12.78 25.89
N VAL A 31 3.73 12.05 26.09
CA VAL A 31 2.60 12.01 25.16
C VAL A 31 1.60 13.11 25.46
N LEU A 32 1.32 13.35 26.75
CA LEU A 32 0.36 14.35 27.20
C LEU A 32 1.02 15.74 27.29
N GLN A 33 0.29 16.77 26.88
CA GLN A 33 0.69 18.16 27.17
C GLN A 33 0.33 18.56 28.60
N THR A 34 -0.73 17.95 29.13
CA THR A 34 -1.20 18.19 30.49
C THR A 34 -1.96 16.94 30.95
N HIS A 35 -1.80 16.56 32.22
CA HIS A 35 -2.51 15.43 32.85
C HIS A 35 -3.98 15.73 33.15
N THR A 36 -4.52 16.81 32.58
CA THR A 36 -5.87 17.29 32.86
C THR A 36 -6.86 16.77 31.82
N VAL A 37 -7.98 16.22 32.26
CA VAL A 37 -9.08 15.80 31.37
C VAL A 37 -10.04 16.97 31.16
N PHE A 38 -10.31 17.28 29.89
CA PHE A 38 -11.18 18.36 29.46
C PHE A 38 -12.52 17.82 28.96
N THR A 39 -13.58 18.61 29.03
CA THR A 39 -14.81 18.40 28.25
C THR A 39 -14.68 19.00 26.85
N ASN A 40 -13.88 20.06 26.72
CA ASN A 40 -13.53 20.68 25.44
C ASN A 40 -12.14 21.33 25.54
N VAL A 41 -11.16 20.77 24.82
CA VAL A 41 -9.77 21.27 24.82
C VAL A 41 -9.68 22.64 24.15
N SER A 42 -10.38 22.85 23.03
CA SER A 42 -10.35 24.13 22.30
C SER A 42 -10.89 25.30 23.10
N LYS A 43 -11.81 25.05 24.03
CA LYS A 43 -12.39 26.06 24.93
C LYS A 43 -11.77 26.07 26.34
N GLY A 44 -10.79 25.20 26.60
CA GLY A 44 -10.17 25.06 27.93
C GLY A 44 -11.13 24.63 29.04
N GLN A 45 -12.23 23.96 28.71
CA GLN A 45 -13.24 23.55 29.70
C GLN A 45 -12.83 22.24 30.37
N VAL A 46 -12.44 22.29 31.65
CA VAL A 46 -12.02 21.12 32.44
C VAL A 46 -13.23 20.26 32.84
N ALA A 47 -13.05 18.94 32.88
CA ALA A 47 -14.08 18.03 33.36
C ALA A 47 -14.22 18.07 34.89
N LYS A 48 -15.46 18.09 35.39
CA LYS A 48 -15.72 18.04 36.84
C LYS A 48 -15.44 16.64 37.40
N LYS A 49 -14.97 16.56 38.64
CA LYS A 49 -14.69 15.28 39.32
C LYS A 49 -15.91 14.34 39.35
N ASP A 50 -17.10 14.87 39.65
CA ASP A 50 -18.34 14.08 39.65
C ASP A 50 -18.64 13.42 38.30
N ASP A 51 -18.28 14.09 37.20
CA ASP A 51 -18.50 13.58 35.85
C ASP A 51 -17.47 12.52 35.48
N LEU A 52 -16.24 12.66 35.96
CA LEU A 52 -15.18 11.68 35.77
C LEU A 52 -15.52 10.38 36.51
N ILE A 53 -15.94 10.47 37.78
CA ILE A 53 -16.34 9.29 38.57
C ILE A 53 -17.56 8.61 37.93
N LYS A 54 -18.57 9.37 37.49
CA LYS A 54 -19.76 8.80 36.83
C LYS A 54 -19.46 8.16 35.47
N ALA A 55 -18.44 8.62 34.75
CA ALA A 55 -18.12 8.11 33.42
C ALA A 55 -17.06 6.99 33.45
N PHE A 56 -16.05 7.12 34.30
CA PHE A 56 -14.87 6.25 34.32
C PHE A 56 -14.76 5.41 35.60
N GLY A 57 -15.52 5.72 36.65
CA GLY A 57 -15.46 5.00 37.94
C GLY A 57 -14.23 5.33 38.78
N THR A 58 -13.38 6.25 38.32
CA THR A 58 -12.16 6.72 39.00
C THR A 58 -12.09 8.24 38.93
N GLU A 59 -11.38 8.86 39.87
CA GLU A 59 -11.02 10.30 39.82
C GLU A 59 -9.58 10.53 39.31
N ASP A 60 -8.80 9.46 39.11
CA ASP A 60 -7.42 9.59 38.62
C ASP A 60 -7.41 9.97 37.14
N GLN A 61 -7.00 11.21 36.88
CA GLN A 61 -6.94 11.77 35.54
C GLN A 61 -5.89 11.07 34.67
N THR A 62 -4.87 10.45 35.26
CA THR A 62 -3.81 9.73 34.55
C THR A 62 -4.34 8.43 33.96
N GLU A 63 -5.06 7.64 34.77
CA GLU A 63 -5.73 6.41 34.30
C GLU A 63 -6.79 6.71 33.24
N ILE A 64 -7.59 7.77 33.46
CA ILE A 64 -8.59 8.21 32.49
C ILE A 64 -7.92 8.60 31.16
N SER A 65 -6.79 9.30 31.21
CA SER A 65 -6.03 9.68 30.01
C SER A 65 -5.53 8.46 29.24
N LYS A 66 -5.06 7.41 29.94
CA LYS A 66 -4.69 6.13 29.31
C LYS A 66 -5.87 5.47 28.62
N GLU A 67 -7.04 5.44 29.27
CA GLU A 67 -8.24 4.87 28.66
C GLU A 67 -8.69 5.68 27.43
N ILE A 68 -8.65 7.03 27.52
CA ILE A 68 -8.99 7.90 26.39
C ILE A 68 -7.99 7.76 25.24
N LEU A 69 -6.69 7.61 25.51
CA LEU A 69 -5.69 7.37 24.45
C LEU A 69 -5.93 6.05 23.71
N ALA A 70 -6.31 5.00 24.45
CA ALA A 70 -6.51 3.65 23.92
C ALA A 70 -7.85 3.48 23.18
N LYS A 71 -8.96 3.95 23.77
CA LYS A 71 -10.33 3.77 23.23
C LYS A 71 -10.90 5.00 22.55
N GLY A 72 -10.27 6.16 22.70
CA GLY A 72 -10.72 7.40 22.10
C GLY A 72 -10.40 7.48 20.61
N GLU A 73 -11.07 8.38 19.92
CA GLU A 73 -10.72 8.76 18.56
C GLU A 73 -9.74 9.94 18.61
N LEU A 74 -8.68 9.86 17.81
CA LEU A 74 -7.76 10.97 17.62
C LEU A 74 -8.46 12.00 16.74
N GLN A 75 -8.77 13.16 17.32
CA GLN A 75 -9.32 14.26 16.56
C GLN A 75 -8.18 14.95 15.79
N VAL A 76 -7.95 14.51 14.55
CA VAL A 76 -7.05 15.20 13.63
C VAL A 76 -7.67 16.53 13.20
N SER A 77 -6.89 17.61 13.27
CA SER A 77 -7.31 18.91 12.74
C SER A 77 -7.48 18.84 11.22
N ASP A 78 -8.35 19.68 10.67
CA ASP A 78 -8.69 19.64 9.24
C ASP A 78 -7.46 19.80 8.33
N LYS A 79 -6.47 20.59 8.75
CA LYS A 79 -5.19 20.73 8.04
C LYS A 79 -4.40 19.42 7.96
N GLU A 80 -4.45 18.59 9.00
CA GLU A 80 -3.80 17.28 9.00
C GLU A 80 -4.54 16.26 8.19
N ARG A 81 -5.86 16.28 8.26
CA ARG A 81 -6.68 15.41 7.43
C ARG A 81 -6.35 15.66 5.96
N HIS A 82 -6.22 16.93 5.57
CA HIS A 82 -5.80 17.30 4.23
C HIS A 82 -4.38 16.82 3.90
N SER A 83 -3.39 17.10 4.76
CA SER A 83 -2.00 16.65 4.56
C SER A 83 -1.87 15.12 4.45
N ALA A 84 -2.59 14.38 5.29
CA ALA A 84 -2.59 12.92 5.26
C ALA A 84 -3.26 12.38 3.98
N LEU A 85 -4.36 12.98 3.55
CA LEU A 85 -5.01 12.64 2.27
C LEU A 85 -4.08 12.95 1.09
N ASP A 86 -3.40 14.09 1.11
CA ASP A 86 -2.44 14.48 0.07
C ASP A 86 -1.24 13.52 0.03
N SER A 87 -0.68 13.15 1.18
CA SER A 87 0.40 12.16 1.26
C SER A 87 -0.06 10.81 0.71
N MET A 88 -1.23 10.33 1.12
CA MET A 88 -1.78 9.07 0.58
C MET A 88 -2.06 9.15 -0.92
N PHE A 89 -2.51 10.30 -1.42
CA PHE A 89 -2.71 10.54 -2.84
C PHE A 89 -1.40 10.43 -3.62
N LYS A 90 -0.33 11.04 -3.11
CA LYS A 90 1.02 10.91 -3.68
C LYS A 90 1.54 9.48 -3.62
N ASP A 91 1.31 8.77 -2.52
CA ASP A 91 1.74 7.37 -2.36
C ASP A 91 1.04 6.45 -3.37
N VAL A 92 -0.26 6.68 -3.62
CA VAL A 92 -1.02 5.95 -4.65
C VAL A 92 -0.48 6.29 -6.04
N ALA A 93 -0.28 7.58 -6.36
CA ALA A 93 0.25 7.99 -7.65
C ALA A 93 1.65 7.40 -7.90
N THR A 94 2.52 7.41 -6.90
CA THR A 94 3.86 6.80 -6.96
C THR A 94 3.76 5.29 -7.21
N THR A 95 2.86 4.61 -6.48
CA THR A 95 2.64 3.17 -6.67
C THR A 95 2.14 2.83 -8.08
N VAL A 96 1.29 3.68 -8.68
CA VAL A 96 0.80 3.50 -10.04
C VAL A 96 1.91 3.80 -11.06
N ALA A 97 2.69 4.87 -10.86
CA ALA A 97 3.85 5.22 -11.69
C ALA A 97 4.86 4.07 -11.73
N ASP A 98 5.09 3.44 -10.58
CA ASP A 98 6.00 2.32 -10.50
C ASP A 98 5.49 1.10 -11.25
N LYS A 99 4.20 0.82 -11.19
CA LYS A 99 3.65 -0.45 -11.69
C LYS A 99 3.11 -0.38 -13.10
N CYS A 100 3.03 0.82 -13.69
CA CYS A 100 2.36 1.02 -14.96
C CYS A 100 3.25 1.75 -15.96
N VAL A 101 3.10 1.40 -17.22
CA VAL A 101 3.84 1.93 -18.35
C VAL A 101 2.88 2.36 -19.44
N ASN A 102 3.38 3.22 -20.34
CA ASN A 102 2.68 3.51 -21.58
C ASN A 102 2.76 2.28 -22.50
N PRO A 103 1.64 1.76 -23.02
CA PRO A 103 1.65 0.59 -23.92
C PRO A 103 2.40 0.84 -25.24
N GLU A 104 2.43 2.08 -25.74
CA GLU A 104 3.05 2.44 -27.02
C GLU A 104 4.57 2.63 -26.89
N THR A 105 5.02 3.30 -25.83
CA THR A 105 6.45 3.63 -25.65
C THR A 105 7.18 2.71 -24.68
N LYS A 106 6.44 1.86 -23.94
CA LYS A 106 6.96 1.00 -22.85
C LYS A 106 7.73 1.76 -21.76
N ARG A 107 7.57 3.09 -21.69
CA ARG A 107 8.18 3.96 -20.67
C ARG A 107 7.21 4.20 -19.50
N PRO A 108 7.73 4.29 -18.26
CA PRO A 108 6.91 4.68 -17.12
C PRO A 108 6.51 6.16 -17.21
N TYR A 109 5.33 6.48 -16.68
CA TYR A 109 4.88 7.86 -16.58
C TYR A 109 5.47 8.54 -15.34
N PRO A 110 5.80 9.84 -15.41
CA PRO A 110 6.20 10.59 -14.23
C PRO A 110 5.04 10.70 -13.25
N VAL A 111 5.34 10.66 -11.94
CA VAL A 111 4.35 10.71 -10.86
C VAL A 111 3.43 11.93 -10.99
N SER A 112 3.98 13.08 -11.39
CA SER A 112 3.23 14.33 -11.58
C SER A 112 2.15 14.25 -12.67
N MET A 113 2.35 13.42 -13.71
CA MET A 113 1.35 13.21 -14.76
C MET A 113 0.20 12.34 -14.24
N ILE A 114 0.52 11.30 -13.46
CA ILE A 114 -0.47 10.43 -12.83
C ILE A 114 -1.27 11.19 -11.77
N GLU A 115 -0.64 12.07 -11.00
CA GLU A 115 -1.33 12.94 -10.05
C GLU A 115 -2.37 13.83 -10.74
N LYS A 116 -2.04 14.40 -11.92
CA LYS A 116 -2.98 15.19 -12.72
C LYS A 116 -4.13 14.32 -13.22
N ALA A 117 -3.81 13.17 -13.83
CA ALA A 117 -4.82 12.25 -14.34
C ALA A 117 -5.76 11.74 -13.21
N MET A 118 -5.22 11.49 -12.01
CA MET A 118 -6.02 11.11 -10.83
C MET A 118 -6.95 12.23 -10.36
N LYS A 119 -6.56 13.51 -10.51
CA LYS A 119 -7.42 14.67 -10.23
C LYS A 119 -8.50 14.83 -11.29
N ASP A 120 -8.18 14.59 -12.56
CA ASP A 120 -9.12 14.70 -13.69
C ASP A 120 -10.24 13.64 -13.61
N VAL A 121 -9.93 12.43 -13.16
CA VAL A 121 -10.94 11.39 -12.88
C VAL A 121 -11.64 11.57 -11.52
N HIS A 122 -11.33 12.65 -10.79
CA HIS A 122 -11.87 12.95 -9.46
C HIS A 122 -11.75 11.79 -8.45
N PHE A 123 -10.61 11.08 -8.48
CA PHE A 123 -10.40 9.94 -7.58
C PHE A 123 -10.28 10.39 -6.13
N SER A 124 -11.15 9.86 -5.27
CA SER A 124 -11.14 10.13 -3.83
C SER A 124 -10.42 9.03 -3.07
N VAL A 125 -9.27 9.37 -2.46
CA VAL A 125 -8.49 8.45 -1.63
C VAL A 125 -9.21 8.13 -0.31
N LYS A 126 -9.14 6.85 0.10
CA LYS A 126 -9.77 6.35 1.32
C LYS A 126 -8.71 6.06 2.39
N PRO A 127 -8.72 6.74 3.57
CA PRO A 127 -7.73 6.53 4.63
C PRO A 127 -7.67 5.09 5.17
N ASN A 128 -8.81 4.39 5.14
CA ASN A 128 -8.92 3.05 5.71
C ASN A 128 -8.42 1.94 4.76
N ARG A 129 -7.95 2.28 3.55
CA ARG A 129 -7.47 1.29 2.57
C ARG A 129 -5.99 1.51 2.28
N ASN A 130 -5.27 0.42 2.02
CA ASN A 130 -3.86 0.48 1.67
C ASN A 130 -3.66 1.09 0.27
N ALA A 131 -2.58 1.86 0.08
CA ALA A 131 -2.22 2.49 -1.19
C ALA A 131 -2.15 1.48 -2.35
N LYS A 132 -1.63 0.27 -2.10
CA LYS A 132 -1.57 -0.80 -3.11
C LYS A 132 -2.95 -1.24 -3.61
N GLN A 133 -3.94 -1.33 -2.73
CA GLN A 133 -5.31 -1.71 -3.12
C GLN A 133 -5.97 -0.58 -3.91
N GLN A 134 -5.81 0.66 -3.44
CA GLN A 134 -6.33 1.84 -4.12
C GLN A 134 -5.70 2.04 -5.51
N ALA A 135 -4.41 1.73 -5.66
CA ALA A 135 -3.74 1.73 -6.97
C ALA A 135 -4.36 0.74 -7.95
N LEU A 136 -4.81 -0.45 -7.49
CA LEU A 136 -5.48 -1.41 -8.37
C LEU A 136 -6.86 -0.91 -8.83
N ASP A 137 -7.57 -0.19 -7.96
CA ASP A 137 -8.89 0.40 -8.24
C ASP A 137 -8.81 1.62 -9.18
N VAL A 138 -7.70 2.38 -9.15
CA VAL A 138 -7.54 3.60 -9.94
C VAL A 138 -7.03 3.32 -11.37
N ILE A 139 -6.27 2.25 -11.59
CA ILE A 139 -5.73 1.89 -12.91
C ILE A 139 -6.80 1.83 -14.02
N PRO A 140 -7.96 1.16 -13.83
CA PRO A 140 -9.01 1.12 -14.85
C PRO A 140 -9.63 2.50 -15.13
N GLN A 141 -9.70 3.36 -14.12
CA GLN A 141 -10.23 4.73 -14.26
C GLN A 141 -9.24 5.62 -15.01
N LEU A 142 -7.94 5.48 -14.73
CA LEU A 142 -6.90 6.19 -15.47
C LEU A 142 -6.85 5.77 -16.94
N LYS A 143 -7.15 4.50 -17.24
CA LYS A 143 -7.17 3.96 -18.61
C LYS A 143 -8.16 4.67 -19.55
N THR A 144 -9.19 5.34 -19.02
CA THR A 144 -10.14 6.10 -19.85
C THR A 144 -9.60 7.46 -20.29
N VAL A 145 -8.67 8.04 -19.54
CA VAL A 145 -8.08 9.36 -19.80
C VAL A 145 -6.70 9.23 -20.45
N MET A 146 -5.92 8.21 -20.09
CA MET A 146 -4.58 7.98 -20.60
C MET A 146 -4.33 6.49 -20.91
N PRO A 147 -3.58 6.17 -21.98
CA PRO A 147 -3.19 4.79 -22.26
C PRO A 147 -2.21 4.31 -21.19
N LEU A 148 -2.68 3.42 -20.33
CA LEU A 148 -1.94 2.90 -19.19
C LEU A 148 -2.11 1.40 -19.10
N GLU A 149 -1.00 0.69 -19.01
CA GLU A 149 -0.94 -0.76 -18.89
C GLU A 149 0.02 -1.14 -17.77
N ARG A 150 -0.20 -2.31 -17.13
CA ARG A 150 0.71 -2.76 -16.07
C ARG A 150 2.03 -3.21 -16.69
N ALA A 151 3.12 -2.93 -16.00
CA ALA A 151 4.43 -3.40 -16.41
C ALA A 151 4.46 -4.94 -16.43
N GLU A 152 4.98 -5.49 -17.52
CA GLU A 152 5.17 -6.92 -17.71
C GLU A 152 6.35 -7.39 -16.87
N MET A 153 6.25 -8.61 -16.34
CA MET A 153 7.31 -9.26 -15.57
C MET A 153 8.11 -10.17 -16.47
N ARG A 154 9.45 -10.04 -16.40
CA ARG A 154 10.37 -10.92 -17.11
C ARG A 154 10.72 -12.10 -16.22
N LEU A 155 10.29 -13.29 -16.65
CA LEU A 155 10.52 -14.54 -15.94
C LEU A 155 11.43 -15.45 -16.74
N ARG A 156 12.30 -16.15 -16.02
CA ARG A 156 13.03 -17.32 -16.51
C ARG A 156 12.42 -18.57 -15.91
N VAL A 157 11.96 -19.45 -16.76
CA VAL A 157 11.45 -20.77 -16.43
C VAL A 157 12.53 -21.78 -16.80
N PHE A 158 13.06 -22.48 -15.81
CA PHE A 158 14.00 -23.58 -16.00
C PHE A 158 13.34 -24.90 -15.61
N VAL A 159 13.25 -25.85 -16.53
CA VAL A 159 12.63 -27.16 -16.30
C VAL A 159 13.54 -28.26 -16.83
N ASN A 160 13.96 -29.18 -15.97
CA ASN A 160 14.71 -30.37 -16.35
C ASN A 160 13.82 -31.61 -16.23
N ASP A 161 12.87 -31.76 -17.16
CA ASP A 161 11.89 -32.85 -17.14
C ASP A 161 11.41 -33.19 -18.57
N LYS A 162 11.05 -34.45 -18.82
CA LYS A 162 10.47 -34.94 -20.09
C LYS A 162 9.15 -34.24 -20.44
N LYS A 163 8.47 -33.66 -19.45
CA LYS A 163 7.25 -32.86 -19.60
C LYS A 163 7.48 -31.40 -20.01
N ALA A 164 8.73 -30.97 -20.17
CA ALA A 164 9.07 -29.58 -20.52
C ALA A 164 8.33 -29.07 -21.77
N LYS A 165 8.08 -29.93 -22.77
CA LYS A 165 7.35 -29.54 -24.00
C LYS A 165 5.90 -29.12 -23.76
N LYS A 166 5.18 -29.84 -22.90
CA LYS A 166 3.78 -29.55 -22.54
C LYS A 166 3.68 -28.29 -21.67
N LEU A 167 4.62 -28.13 -20.75
CA LEU A 167 4.75 -26.92 -19.93
C LEU A 167 5.03 -25.70 -20.79
N ARG A 168 5.97 -25.81 -21.74
CA ARG A 168 6.29 -24.75 -22.70
C ARG A 168 5.05 -24.30 -23.46
N GLU A 169 4.28 -25.20 -24.05
CA GLU A 169 3.05 -24.81 -24.78
C GLU A 169 2.04 -24.06 -23.90
N THR A 170 1.93 -24.45 -22.63
CA THR A 170 0.98 -23.82 -21.70
C THR A 170 1.48 -22.47 -21.20
N VAL A 171 2.78 -22.36 -20.90
CA VAL A 171 3.43 -21.10 -20.50
C VAL A 171 3.42 -20.11 -21.65
N VAL A 172 3.70 -20.55 -22.89
CA VAL A 172 3.63 -19.69 -24.10
C VAL A 172 2.21 -19.17 -24.34
N LYS A 173 1.16 -19.94 -24.00
CA LYS A 173 -0.23 -19.45 -24.07
C LYS A 173 -0.58 -18.41 -23.02
N LEU A 174 0.09 -18.44 -21.87
CA LEU A 174 -0.14 -17.51 -20.76
C LEU A 174 0.81 -16.30 -20.78
N ALA A 175 1.92 -16.41 -21.52
CA ALA A 175 2.90 -15.34 -21.69
C ALA A 175 2.48 -14.38 -22.80
N THR A 176 2.78 -13.09 -22.61
CA THR A 176 2.53 -12.05 -23.60
C THR A 176 3.55 -12.13 -24.73
N LYS A 177 4.82 -12.39 -24.38
CA LYS A 177 5.93 -12.51 -25.34
C LYS A 177 6.97 -13.50 -24.83
N VAL A 178 7.56 -14.24 -25.76
CA VAL A 178 8.70 -15.11 -25.49
C VAL A 178 9.94 -14.46 -26.08
N GLU A 179 10.99 -14.27 -25.28
CA GLU A 179 12.22 -13.61 -25.73
C GLU A 179 13.30 -14.62 -26.12
N SER A 180 13.51 -15.64 -25.31
CA SER A 180 14.53 -16.65 -25.59
C SER A 180 14.08 -18.02 -25.13
N GLU A 181 14.33 -19.01 -25.97
CA GLU A 181 14.06 -20.42 -25.68
C GLU A 181 15.34 -21.21 -25.99
N ILE A 182 15.94 -21.80 -24.95
CA ILE A 182 17.13 -22.64 -25.07
C ILE A 182 16.77 -24.05 -24.62
N TRP A 183 17.03 -25.01 -25.49
CA TRP A 183 16.89 -26.43 -25.21
C TRP A 183 18.27 -27.07 -25.11
N ASN A 184 18.61 -27.59 -23.94
CA ASN A 184 19.83 -28.37 -23.73
C ASN A 184 19.42 -29.77 -23.26
N ASP A 185 19.51 -30.76 -24.16
CA ASP A 185 19.12 -32.16 -23.95
C ASP A 185 17.74 -32.35 -23.28
N ALA A 186 17.72 -32.52 -21.96
CA ALA A 186 16.52 -32.74 -21.14
C ALA A 186 16.05 -31.48 -20.37
N SER A 187 16.73 -30.36 -20.55
CA SER A 187 16.47 -29.10 -19.87
C SER A 187 15.97 -28.00 -20.82
N LEU A 188 14.90 -27.33 -20.41
CA LEU A 188 14.31 -26.17 -21.05
C LEU A 188 14.64 -24.94 -20.21
N ASN A 189 15.20 -23.91 -20.86
CA ASN A 189 15.34 -22.58 -20.30
C ASN A 189 14.55 -21.60 -21.18
N LEU A 190 13.47 -21.05 -20.63
CA LEU A 190 12.53 -20.18 -21.31
C LEU A 190 12.50 -18.83 -20.61
N ILE A 191 12.82 -17.75 -21.34
CA ILE A 191 12.64 -16.37 -20.87
C ILE A 191 11.41 -15.80 -21.56
N CYS A 192 10.45 -15.36 -20.75
CA CYS A 192 9.18 -14.82 -21.24
C CYS A 192 8.71 -13.63 -20.40
N LEU A 193 7.91 -12.79 -21.05
CA LEU A 193 7.19 -11.69 -20.45
C LEU A 193 5.78 -12.14 -20.12
N ILE A 194 5.36 -11.85 -18.90
CA ILE A 194 4.02 -12.21 -18.42
C ILE A 194 3.37 -11.04 -17.70
N ASP A 195 2.04 -11.07 -17.66
CA ASP A 195 1.30 -10.23 -16.73
C ASP A 195 1.50 -10.69 -15.27
N PRO A 196 1.71 -9.76 -14.31
CA PRO A 196 1.81 -10.10 -12.89
C PRO A 196 0.62 -10.90 -12.35
N GLY A 197 -0.57 -10.73 -12.94
CA GLY A 197 -1.78 -11.46 -12.56
C GLY A 197 -1.74 -12.96 -12.93
N LYS A 198 -0.93 -13.33 -13.93
CA LYS A 198 -0.76 -14.70 -14.42
C LYS A 198 0.41 -15.43 -13.75
N TYR A 199 1.24 -14.73 -12.99
CA TYR A 199 2.37 -15.30 -12.25
C TYR A 199 1.96 -16.51 -11.40
N ARG A 200 0.87 -16.39 -10.64
CA ARG A 200 0.42 -17.44 -9.72
C ARG A 200 -0.02 -18.71 -10.45
N GLU A 201 -0.77 -18.57 -11.54
CA GLU A 201 -1.17 -19.70 -12.40
C GLU A 201 0.07 -20.41 -12.97
N ILE A 202 1.08 -19.65 -13.40
CA ILE A 202 2.31 -20.20 -13.98
C ILE A 202 3.16 -20.92 -12.90
N ASP A 203 3.32 -20.35 -11.71
CA ASP A 203 4.06 -20.99 -10.61
C ASP A 203 3.39 -22.29 -10.16
N GLU A 204 2.07 -22.30 -9.98
CA GLU A 204 1.31 -23.49 -9.60
C GLU A 204 1.36 -24.58 -10.70
N LEU A 205 1.29 -24.18 -11.97
CA LEU A 205 1.41 -25.09 -13.11
C LEU A 205 2.80 -25.74 -13.18
N ILE A 206 3.87 -24.95 -13.03
CA ILE A 206 5.24 -25.47 -13.04
C ILE A 206 5.43 -26.45 -11.88
N ARG A 207 5.05 -26.06 -10.65
CA ARG A 207 5.18 -26.94 -9.46
C ARG A 207 4.42 -28.25 -9.61
N SER A 208 3.19 -28.21 -10.12
CA SER A 208 2.33 -29.38 -10.25
C SER A 208 2.81 -30.35 -11.33
N GLU A 209 3.21 -29.86 -12.51
CA GLU A 209 3.62 -30.70 -13.63
C GLU A 209 5.04 -31.27 -13.45
N THR A 210 5.96 -30.51 -12.85
CA THR A 210 7.35 -30.94 -12.61
C THR A 210 7.58 -31.55 -11.23
N LYS A 211 6.54 -31.74 -10.41
CA LYS A 211 6.66 -32.19 -9.00
C LYS A 211 7.72 -31.41 -8.19
N GLY A 212 7.88 -30.11 -8.49
CA GLY A 212 8.85 -29.23 -7.82
C GLY A 212 10.29 -29.22 -8.36
N THR A 213 10.62 -29.90 -9.47
CA THR A 213 11.95 -29.79 -10.11
C THR A 213 12.12 -28.57 -11.02
N GLY A 214 11.02 -27.92 -11.41
CA GLY A 214 11.02 -26.70 -12.19
C GLY A 214 11.39 -25.50 -11.31
N VAL A 215 12.34 -24.69 -11.77
CA VAL A 215 12.79 -23.47 -11.13
C VAL A 215 12.19 -22.28 -11.89
N LEU A 216 11.44 -21.45 -11.18
CA LEU A 216 10.94 -20.17 -11.67
C LEU A 216 11.79 -19.05 -11.09
N GLU A 217 12.61 -18.42 -11.92
CA GLU A 217 13.42 -17.26 -11.56
C GLU A 217 12.77 -15.99 -12.09
N LEU A 218 12.59 -15.00 -11.22
CA LEU A 218 12.13 -13.67 -11.61
C LEU A 218 13.36 -12.84 -11.99
N LEU A 219 13.51 -12.56 -13.29
CA LEU A 219 14.67 -11.82 -13.80
C LEU A 219 14.48 -10.31 -13.64
N ASN A 220 13.29 -9.79 -13.98
CA ASN A 220 13.00 -8.37 -13.80
C ASN A 220 11.52 -8.13 -13.48
N LEU A 221 11.26 -7.26 -12.51
CA LEU A 221 9.92 -6.83 -12.11
C LEU A 221 9.31 -5.80 -13.07
N LYS A 222 10.16 -5.14 -13.87
CA LYS A 222 9.72 -4.20 -14.91
C LYS A 222 10.63 -4.34 -16.13
N GLU A 223 10.08 -4.74 -17.27
CA GLU A 223 10.76 -4.41 -18.52
C GLU A 223 10.45 -2.94 -18.86
N ILE A 224 11.22 -2.04 -18.24
CA ILE A 224 11.36 -0.68 -18.76
C ILE A 224 12.41 -0.81 -19.85
N THR A 225 12.08 -0.44 -21.08
CA THR A 225 13.14 -0.11 -22.05
C THR A 225 13.91 1.04 -21.44
N GLU A 226 15.03 0.74 -20.79
CA GLU A 226 16.05 1.71 -20.39
C GLU A 226 16.49 2.38 -21.69
N GLY A 227 15.93 3.56 -21.96
CA GLY A 227 16.57 4.46 -22.88
C GLY A 227 17.88 4.85 -22.22
N ASP A 228 18.99 4.54 -22.87
CA ASP A 228 20.29 5.15 -22.60
C ASP A 228 20.11 6.67 -22.52
N GLU A 229 20.03 7.20 -21.31
CA GLU A 229 20.53 8.53 -20.99
C GLU A 229 21.54 8.35 -19.86
N VAL A 230 22.72 7.90 -20.27
CA VAL A 230 23.96 8.19 -19.55
C VAL A 230 24.07 9.71 -19.53
N LEU A 231 23.64 10.33 -18.44
CA LEU A 231 23.93 11.73 -18.17
C LEU A 231 25.33 11.79 -17.53
N GLU A 232 26.32 12.16 -18.35
CA GLU A 232 27.54 12.85 -17.87
C GLU A 232 27.21 14.21 -17.24
#